data_AF-A0A9D1DD49-F1
#
_entry.id   AF-A0A9D1DD49-F1
#
_cell.length_a   1.000
_cell.length_b   1.000
_cell.length_c   1.000
_cell.angle_alpha   90.00
_cell.angle_beta   90.00
_cell.angle_gamma   90.00
#
_symmetry.space_group_name_H-M   'P 1'
#
loop_
_entity.id
_entity.type
_entity.pdbx_description
1 polymer ?
#
loop_
_entity_poly.entity_id
_entity_poly.type
_entity_poly.pdbx_seq_one_letter_code
_entity_poly.pdbx_strand_id
1 'polypeptide(L)' 'MNILVIDAQGGGVGKQLVAALKKALPRAEVAAVGTNSAATAAMLRAGADHAATGATCGASGWPLW' A
#
# COMPACT_ATOMS: atom_id res chain seq x y z
N MET A 1 -7.05 8.89 9.79
CA MET A 1 -7.79 7.72 9.28
C MET A 1 -6.81 6.89 8.51
N ASN A 2 -6.88 5.60 8.76
CA ASN A 2 -5.74 4.70 8.72
C ASN A 2 -6.19 3.51 7.87
N ILE A 3 -5.61 3.35 6.69
CA ILE A 3 -6.10 2.44 5.66
C ILE A 3 -5.00 1.46 5.26
N LEU A 4 -5.28 0.17 5.38
CA LEU A 4 -4.44 -0.90 4.86
C LEU A 4 -5.01 -1.43 3.53
N VAL A 5 -4.22 -1.38 2.47
CA VAL A 5 -4.54 -1.96 1.17
C VAL A 5 -3.69 -3.19 0.95
N ILE A 6 -4.32 -4.35 0.74
CA ILE A 6 -3.63 -5.61 0.43
C ILE A 6 -3.91 -5.98 -1.03
N ASP A 7 -2.86 -6.14 -1.84
CA ASP A 7 -2.95 -6.59 -3.23
C ASP A 7 -2.23 -7.92 -3.43
N ALA A 8 -3.01 -8.97 -3.63
CA ALA A 8 -2.50 -10.32 -3.85
C ALA A 8 -2.30 -10.69 -5.32
N GLN A 9 -2.85 -9.90 -6.25
CA GLN A 9 -3.00 -10.31 -7.64
C GLN A 9 -1.94 -9.67 -8.55
N GLY A 10 -1.39 -8.51 -8.20
CA GLY A 10 -0.37 -7.82 -9.01
C GLY A 10 -0.88 -7.21 -10.32
N GLY A 11 -2.17 -7.40 -10.65
CA GLY A 11 -2.85 -6.84 -11.84
C GLY A 11 -3.17 -5.34 -11.75
N GLY A 12 -2.73 -4.66 -10.70
CA GLY A 12 -2.84 -3.20 -10.59
C GLY A 12 -4.15 -2.68 -10.00
N VAL A 13 -5.00 -3.55 -9.44
CA VAL A 13 -6.21 -3.13 -8.70
C VAL A 13 -5.81 -2.36 -7.44
N GLY A 14 -4.83 -2.86 -6.67
CA GLY A 14 -4.33 -2.17 -5.49
C GLY A 14 -3.78 -0.78 -5.83
N LYS A 15 -3.05 -0.66 -6.95
CA LYS A 15 -2.55 0.64 -7.47
C LYS A 15 -3.70 1.63 -7.70
N GLN A 16 -4.77 1.20 -8.39
CA GLN A 16 -5.91 2.07 -8.69
C GLN A 16 -6.65 2.50 -7.42
N LEU A 17 -6.81 1.56 -6.47
CA LEU A 17 -7.43 1.85 -5.17
C LEU A 17 -6.61 2.87 -4.37
N VAL A 18 -5.30 2.68 -4.26
CA VAL A 18 -4.40 3.62 -3.56
C VAL A 18 -4.49 5.01 -4.19
N ALA A 19 -4.41 5.12 -5.52
CA ALA A 19 -4.51 6.41 -6.21
C ALA A 19 -5.87 7.10 -5.94
N ALA A 20 -6.96 6.34 -5.98
CA ALA A 20 -8.29 6.87 -5.68
C ALA A 20 -8.41 7.34 -4.22
N LEU A 21 -7.86 6.57 -3.27
CA LEU A 21 -7.85 6.91 -1.84
C LEU A 21 -7.05 8.18 -1.56
N LYS A 22 -5.84 8.33 -2.12
CA LYS A 22 -5.05 9.55 -1.92
C LYS A 22 -5.70 10.79 -2.53
N LYS A 23 -6.49 10.63 -3.59
CA LYS A 23 -7.30 11.72 -4.17
C LYS A 23 -8.51 12.07 -3.30
N ALA A 24 -9.27 11.08 -2.85
CA ALA A 24 -10.50 11.30 -2.08
C ALA A 24 -10.23 11.69 -0.62
N LEU A 25 -9.13 11.19 -0.05
CA LEU A 25 -8.78 11.28 1.37
C LEU A 25 -7.30 11.68 1.51
N PRO A 26 -6.92 12.92 1.15
CA PRO A 26 -5.52 13.34 1.12
C PRO A 26 -4.82 13.31 2.49
N ARG A 27 -5.59 13.31 3.58
CA ARG A 27 -5.08 13.21 4.96
C ARG A 27 -5.10 11.77 5.51
N ALA A 28 -5.62 10.80 4.77
CA ALA A 28 -5.55 9.41 5.19
C ALA A 28 -4.13 8.88 4.99
N GLU A 29 -3.68 8.12 5.97
CA GLU A 29 -2.43 7.37 5.89
C GLU A 29 -2.74 5.99 5.30
N VAL A 30 -2.04 5.65 4.22
CA VAL A 30 -2.29 4.44 3.42
C VAL A 30 -1.05 3.55 3.47
N ALA A 31 -1.18 2.39 4.13
CA ALA A 31 -0.20 1.33 4.09
C ALA A 31 -0.56 0.31 3.02
N ALA A 32 0.41 -0.12 2.21
CA ALA A 32 0.22 -1.05 1.11
C ALA A 32 0.98 -2.37 1.32
N VAL A 33 0.29 -3.49 1.28
CA VAL A 33 0.90 -4.83 1.39
C VAL A 33 0.66 -5.62 0.12
N GLY A 34 1.73 -5.91 -0.63
CA GLY A 34 1.64 -6.77 -1.81
C GLY A 34 2.12 -8.19 -1.51
N THR A 35 1.52 -9.21 -2.13
CA THR A 35 2.05 -10.60 -2.04
C THR A 35 3.39 -10.79 -2.74
N ASN A 36 3.73 -9.89 -3.67
CA ASN A 36 5.02 -9.82 -4.34
C ASN A 36 5.51 -8.37 -4.48
N SER A 37 6.78 -8.21 -4.84
CA SER A 37 7.43 -6.89 -4.95
C SER A 37 6.81 -6.01 -6.03
N ALA A 38 6.27 -6.60 -7.11
CA ALA A 38 5.66 -5.84 -8.20
C ALA A 38 4.34 -5.19 -7.76
N ALA A 39 3.46 -5.95 -7.09
CA ALA A 39 2.21 -5.43 -6.51
C ALA A 39 2.50 -4.33 -5.48
N THR A 40 3.45 -4.59 -4.57
CA THR A 40 3.88 -3.65 -3.53
C THR A 40 4.40 -2.35 -4.16
N ALA A 41 5.31 -2.46 -5.13
CA ALA A 41 5.93 -1.30 -5.75
C ALA A 41 4.97 -0.54 -6.68
N ALA A 42 3.94 -1.19 -7.22
CA ALA A 42 2.88 -0.51 -7.97
C ALA A 42 2.02 0.36 -7.05
N MET A 43 1.68 -0.12 -5.85
CA MET A 43 0.94 0.64 -4.84
C MET A 43 1.76 1.78 -4.24
N LEU A 44 3.05 1.55 -3.94
CA LEU A 44 3.94 2.60 -3.46
C LEU A 44 4.05 3.76 -4.48
N ARG A 45 4.22 3.44 -5.77
CA ARG A 45 4.22 4.45 -6.84
C ARG A 45 2.88 5.15 -7.03
N ALA A 46 1.78 4.57 -6.56
CA ALA A 46 0.45 5.20 -6.58
C ALA A 46 0.25 6.20 -5.44
N GLY A 47 1.19 6.30 -4.50
CA GLY A 47 1.15 7.25 -3.39
C GLY A 47 0.80 6.65 -2.03
N ALA A 48 0.97 5.33 -1.84
CA ALA A 48 0.94 4.75 -0.49
C ALA A 48 2.07 5.37 0.35
N ASP A 49 1.79 5.62 1.62
CA ASP A 49 2.74 6.24 2.56
C ASP A 49 3.75 5.19 3.08
N HIS A 50 3.28 3.95 3.25
CA HIS A 50 4.11 2.81 3.66
C HIS A 50 3.87 1.62 2.75
N ALA A 51 4.87 0.76 2.58
CA ALA A 51 4.71 -0.45 1.81
C ALA A 51 5.50 -1.64 2.37
N ALA A 52 4.91 -2.83 2.35
CA ALA A 52 5.59 -4.09 2.64
C ALA A 52 5.22 -5.16 1.62
N THR A 53 6.13 -6.11 1.41
CA THR A 53 5.88 -7.30 0.60
C THR A 53 5.71 -8.49 1.53
N GLY A 54 4.79 -9.40 1.22
CA GLY A 54 4.38 -10.51 2.10
C GLY A 54 5.50 -11.44 2.58
N ALA A 55 6.68 -11.46 1.94
CA ALA A 55 7.84 -12.23 2.40
C ALA A 55 8.73 -11.47 3.42
N THR A 56 8.55 -10.15 3.55
CA THR A 56 9.40 -9.28 4.36
C THR A 56 8.55 -8.24 5.09
N CYS A 57 8.03 -8.61 6.26
CA CYS A 57 7.54 -7.63 7.23
C CYS A 57 8.69 -7.25 8.17
N GLY A 58 9.49 -6.25 7.78
CA GLY A 58 10.50 -5.66 8.65
C GLY A 58 9.86 -4.55 9.48
N ALA A 59 9.73 -4.75 10.79
CA ALA A 59 8.96 -3.89 11.70
C ALA A 59 9.59 -2.49 12.00
N SER A 60 10.65 -2.08 11.31
CA SER A 60 11.26 -0.76 11.50
C SER A 60 10.71 0.25 10.49
N GLY A 61 9.86 1.17 10.94
CA GLY A 61 9.26 2.22 10.11
C GLY A 61 7.86 1.92 9.59
N TRP A 62 7.28 0.78 9.96
CA TRP A 62 5.88 0.49 9.68
C TRP A 62 4.97 1.20 10.67
N PRO A 63 3.79 1.67 10.24
CA PRO A 63 2.81 2.24 11.15
C PRO A 63 2.40 1.19 12.20
N LEU A 64 2.49 1.56 13.49
CA LEU A 64 2.14 0.70 14.64
C LEU A 64 0.67 0.82 15.06
N TRP A 65 -0.16 1.29 14.14
CA TRP A 65 -1.56 1.59 14.37
C TRP A 65 -2.48 0.58 13.69
#